data_AF-A0A973FFM8-F1
#
_entry.id   AF-A0A973FFM8-F1
#
_cell.length_a   1.000
_cell.length_b   1.000
_cell.length_c   1.000
_cell.angle_alpha   90.00
_cell.angle_beta   90.00
_cell.angle_gamma   90.00
#
_symmetry.space_group_name_H-M   'P 1'
#
loop_
_entity.id
_entity.type
_entity.pdbx_description
1 polymer ?
#
loop_
_entity_poly.entity_id
_entity_poly.type
_entity_poly.pdbx_seq_one_letter_code
_entity_poly.pdbx_strand_id
1 'polypeptide(L)'
;MKTGENDVTSKAVRGFLKILLLGSVLAPIPASHANAASQTALQIGDHFGGGKIAHILKPGERGYVAGQTHGLIAARIDLGTAKNWKHAVLACRNYHAGNHRDWRLPKKDELRRLYENRFAIGGFKNNHYYWSGTESDSDDAWDISIRTGKRSLAYKLDYNYIRPVRNF
;
A
#
# COMPACT_ATOMS: atom_id res chain seq x y z
N MET A 1 -3.56 54.01 62.07
CA MET A 1 -3.61 53.32 60.75
C MET A 1 -3.91 54.39 59.70
N LYS A 2 -3.05 54.87 58.82
CA LYS A 2 -1.70 54.49 58.35
C LYS A 2 -0.86 55.79 58.22
N THR A 3 0.35 55.78 58.75
CA THR A 3 1.51 56.63 58.41
C THR A 3 2.15 56.09 57.11
N GLY A 4 2.96 56.75 56.29
CA GLY A 4 3.57 58.08 56.12
C GLY A 4 4.18 58.07 54.70
N GLU A 5 4.12 59.12 53.90
CA GLU A 5 5.05 60.26 53.76
C GLU A 5 6.49 59.93 53.31
N ASN A 6 6.99 60.76 52.37
CA ASN A 6 8.39 61.11 52.03
C ASN A 6 8.94 60.67 50.66
N ASP A 7 8.55 61.42 49.63
CA ASP A 7 9.34 62.42 48.88
C ASP A 7 10.89 62.32 48.67
N VAL A 8 11.27 62.83 47.48
CA VAL A 8 12.54 63.35 46.92
C VAL A 8 13.77 62.44 46.74
N THR A 9 14.17 62.18 45.48
CA THR A 9 15.24 62.93 44.76
C THR A 9 15.68 62.29 43.42
N SER A 10 15.71 63.12 42.36
CA SER A 10 16.77 63.26 41.33
C SER A 10 17.05 62.06 40.39
N LYS A 11 17.08 62.13 39.05
CA LYS A 11 17.52 63.21 38.15
C LYS A 11 17.10 62.85 36.70
N ALA A 12 16.88 63.89 35.88
CA ALA A 12 16.62 63.94 34.44
C ALA A 12 17.42 62.93 33.56
N VAL A 13 17.04 62.55 32.33
CA VAL A 13 16.87 63.39 31.12
C VAL A 13 16.29 62.52 29.99
N ARG A 14 15.27 63.08 29.29
CA ARG A 14 14.84 62.93 27.87
C ARG A 14 14.77 61.54 27.23
N GLY A 15 13.55 61.18 26.83
CA GLY A 15 13.23 59.93 26.18
C GLY A 15 13.76 59.77 24.76
N PHE A 16 13.71 58.52 24.31
CA PHE A 16 13.70 58.12 22.91
C PHE A 16 12.81 56.87 22.79
N LEU A 17 11.85 56.96 21.87
CA LEU A 17 11.18 55.90 21.12
C LEU A 17 10.87 54.55 21.81
N LYS A 18 9.57 54.28 21.98
CA LYS A 18 9.01 52.94 22.10
C LYS A 18 9.46 52.07 20.93
N ILE A 19 10.24 51.01 21.18
CA ILE A 19 10.26 49.82 20.33
C ILE A 19 9.85 48.64 21.21
N LEU A 20 8.63 48.14 21.00
CA LEU A 20 8.17 46.88 21.57
C LEU A 20 8.93 45.73 20.89
N LEU A 21 9.84 45.10 21.62
CA LEU A 21 10.28 43.74 21.34
C LEU A 21 10.12 42.94 22.63
N LEU A 22 9.04 42.15 22.70
CA LEU A 22 8.87 41.09 23.69
C LEU A 22 9.97 40.05 23.48
N GLY A 23 11.12 40.25 24.11
CA GLY A 23 12.14 39.22 24.27
C GLY A 23 11.63 38.16 25.24
N SER A 24 10.93 37.17 24.71
CA SER A 24 10.61 35.94 25.44
C SER A 24 11.91 35.17 25.69
N VAL A 25 12.18 34.84 26.96
CA VAL A 25 13.24 33.91 27.33
C VAL A 25 12.89 32.55 26.72
N LEU A 26 13.68 32.11 25.75
CA LEU A 26 13.56 30.78 25.15
C LEU A 26 14.00 29.76 26.21
N ALA A 27 13.06 29.04 26.82
CA ALA A 27 13.38 27.80 27.53
C ALA A 27 13.93 26.79 26.51
N PRO A 28 14.88 25.90 26.86
CA PRO A 28 15.25 24.81 25.97
C PRO A 28 14.01 23.94 25.74
N ILE A 29 13.53 23.89 24.51
CA ILE A 29 12.51 22.94 24.08
C ILE A 29 13.12 21.54 24.31
N PRO A 30 12.56 20.68 25.18
CA PRO A 30 12.95 19.29 25.17
C PRO A 30 12.61 18.75 23.78
N ALA A 31 13.62 18.24 23.07
CA ALA A 31 13.42 17.57 21.80
C ALA A 31 12.54 16.33 22.02
N SER A 32 11.22 16.47 21.90
CA SER A 32 10.35 15.31 21.73
C SER A 32 10.47 14.84 20.29
N HIS A 33 11.48 13.98 20.10
CA HIS A 33 11.60 13.08 18.97
C HIS A 33 10.43 12.08 18.98
N ALA A 34 9.25 12.53 18.57
CA ALA A 34 8.19 11.62 18.15
C ALA A 34 7.14 12.39 17.33
N ASN A 35 7.48 12.79 16.11
CA ASN A 35 6.52 12.55 15.05
C ASN A 35 6.67 11.09 14.64
N ALA A 36 6.27 10.19 15.54
CA ALA A 36 5.99 8.83 15.16
C ALA A 36 4.76 8.94 14.26
N ALA A 37 4.98 9.12 12.96
CA ALA A 37 3.99 8.77 11.97
C ALA A 37 3.54 7.36 12.35
N SER A 38 2.32 7.25 12.88
CA SER A 38 1.71 5.96 13.18
C SER A 38 1.81 5.16 11.89
N GLN A 39 2.74 4.20 11.86
CA GLN A 39 2.95 3.37 10.70
C GLN A 39 1.65 2.59 10.56
N THR A 40 0.77 3.08 9.70
CA THR A 40 -0.58 2.53 9.56
C THR A 40 -0.39 1.08 9.16
N ALA A 41 -0.89 0.17 9.99
CA ALA A 41 -0.75 -1.26 9.73
C ALA A 41 -1.28 -1.53 8.33
N LEU A 42 -0.44 -2.11 7.46
CA LEU A 42 -0.82 -2.39 6.09
C LEU A 42 -2.12 -3.19 6.03
N GLN A 43 -3.04 -2.80 5.17
CA GLN A 43 -4.35 -3.42 5.00
C GLN A 43 -4.59 -3.85 3.55
N ILE A 44 -5.48 -4.83 3.37
CA ILE A 44 -5.91 -5.26 2.03
C ILE A 44 -6.58 -4.07 1.32
N GLY A 45 -6.15 -3.81 0.09
CA GLY A 45 -6.59 -2.68 -0.73
C GLY A 45 -5.65 -1.48 -0.72
N ASP A 46 -4.73 -1.39 0.25
CA ASP A 46 -3.76 -0.30 0.34
C ASP A 46 -2.81 -0.29 -0.85
N HIS A 47 -2.43 0.92 -1.29
CA HIS A 47 -1.43 1.11 -2.32
C HIS A 47 -0.04 0.80 -1.75
N PHE A 48 0.60 -0.25 -2.28
CA PHE A 48 1.90 -0.70 -1.78
C PHE A 48 2.69 -1.43 -2.88
N GLY A 49 4.01 -1.22 -2.93
CA GLY A 49 4.92 -1.91 -3.88
C GLY A 49 4.51 -1.84 -5.36
N GLY A 50 3.93 -0.72 -5.79
CA GLY A 50 3.46 -0.51 -7.18
C GLY A 50 2.06 -1.06 -7.50
N GLY A 51 1.44 -1.76 -6.55
CA GLY A 51 0.12 -2.37 -6.69
C GLY A 51 -0.81 -2.03 -5.53
N LYS A 52 -1.71 -2.98 -5.24
CA LYS A 52 -2.53 -3.01 -4.04
C LYS A 52 -2.32 -4.29 -3.26
N ILE A 53 -2.32 -4.21 -1.94
CA ILE A 53 -2.24 -5.40 -1.08
C ILE A 53 -3.48 -6.27 -1.33
N ALA A 54 -3.24 -7.47 -1.84
CA ALA A 54 -4.28 -8.44 -2.16
C ALA A 54 -4.49 -9.46 -1.04
N HIS A 55 -3.44 -9.74 -0.25
CA HIS A 55 -3.49 -10.65 0.89
C HIS A 55 -2.32 -10.36 1.84
N ILE A 56 -2.55 -10.56 3.14
CA ILE A 56 -1.52 -10.49 4.19
C ILE A 56 -1.41 -11.88 4.81
N LEU A 57 -0.19 -12.42 4.87
CA LEU A 57 0.05 -13.76 5.36
C LEU A 57 -0.31 -13.90 6.85
N LYS A 58 -0.93 -15.03 7.19
CA LYS A 58 -1.34 -15.38 8.55
C LYS A 58 -0.57 -16.59 9.08
N PRO A 59 -0.51 -16.78 10.42
CA PRO A 59 0.04 -18.01 11.00
C PRO A 59 -0.51 -19.27 10.32
N GLY A 60 0.38 -20.18 9.94
CA GLY A 60 0.04 -21.41 9.22
C GLY A 60 0.09 -21.30 7.69
N GLU A 61 0.21 -20.10 7.11
CA GLU A 61 0.41 -19.94 5.67
C GLU A 61 1.89 -20.05 5.30
N ARG A 62 2.17 -20.60 4.11
CA ARG A 62 3.55 -20.74 3.62
C ARG A 62 4.18 -19.36 3.41
N GLY A 63 5.32 -19.14 4.06
CA GLY A 63 6.05 -17.87 4.00
C GLY A 63 5.69 -16.90 5.14
N TYR A 64 4.75 -17.26 6.01
CA TYR A 64 4.52 -16.49 7.24
C TYR A 64 5.72 -16.56 8.17
N VAL A 65 6.11 -15.40 8.71
CA VAL A 65 7.16 -15.27 9.74
C VAL A 65 6.59 -14.42 10.86
N ALA A 66 6.64 -14.92 12.11
CA ALA A 66 6.11 -14.20 13.26
C ALA A 66 6.82 -12.84 13.43
N GLY A 67 6.04 -11.77 13.61
CA GLY A 67 6.54 -10.40 13.74
C GLY A 67 6.90 -9.69 12.42
N GLN A 68 6.77 -10.36 11.27
CA GLN A 68 6.97 -9.75 9.95
C GLN A 68 5.66 -9.67 9.17
N THR A 69 5.52 -8.63 8.35
CA THR A 69 4.37 -8.47 7.44
C THR A 69 4.80 -8.84 6.03
N HIS A 70 4.34 -10.01 5.59
CA HIS A 70 4.47 -10.48 4.22
C HIS A 70 3.11 -10.69 3.57
N GLY A 71 3.09 -10.77 2.25
CA GLY A 71 1.83 -10.93 1.55
C GLY A 71 1.92 -11.00 0.04
N LEU A 72 0.76 -10.77 -0.56
CA LEU A 72 0.58 -10.71 -1.99
C LEU A 72 0.14 -9.30 -2.38
N ILE A 73 0.76 -8.74 -3.40
CA ILE A 73 0.34 -7.49 -4.04
C ILE A 73 -0.23 -7.85 -5.42
N ALA A 74 -1.40 -7.31 -5.76
CA ALA A 74 -1.96 -7.35 -7.11
C ALA A 74 -1.70 -6.02 -7.84
N ALA A 75 -1.51 -6.07 -9.15
CA ALA A 75 -1.45 -4.87 -9.97
C ALA A 75 -2.74 -4.05 -9.83
N ARG A 76 -2.64 -2.72 -10.00
CA ARG A 76 -3.80 -1.82 -9.81
C ARG A 76 -4.88 -1.99 -10.88
N ILE A 77 -4.49 -2.40 -12.08
CA ILE A 77 -5.36 -2.61 -13.24
C ILE A 77 -4.92 -3.87 -13.99
N ASP A 78 -5.83 -4.40 -14.81
CA ASP A 78 -5.53 -5.55 -15.69
C ASP A 78 -4.55 -5.16 -16.81
N LEU A 79 -3.77 -6.13 -17.28
CA LEU A 79 -2.86 -5.91 -18.41
C LEU A 79 -3.62 -5.96 -19.75
N GLY A 80 -4.13 -4.80 -20.16
CA GLY A 80 -4.73 -4.61 -21.48
C GLY A 80 -5.92 -5.55 -21.73
N THR A 81 -5.97 -6.11 -22.94
CA THR A 81 -6.99 -7.10 -23.34
C THR A 81 -6.58 -8.52 -22.96
N ALA A 82 -7.59 -9.40 -22.89
CA ALA A 82 -7.40 -10.84 -22.66
C ALA A 82 -6.40 -11.46 -23.65
N LYS A 83 -5.64 -12.45 -23.20
CA LYS A 83 -4.60 -13.13 -23.98
C LYS A 83 -4.62 -14.62 -23.74
N ASN A 84 -4.04 -15.37 -24.68
CA ASN A 84 -3.66 -16.75 -24.42
C ASN A 84 -2.61 -16.87 -23.32
N TRP A 85 -2.49 -18.07 -22.73
CA TRP A 85 -1.72 -18.28 -21.51
C TRP A 85 -0.23 -17.95 -21.69
N LYS A 86 0.37 -18.34 -22.82
CA LYS A 86 1.77 -18.04 -23.14
C LYS A 86 2.03 -16.54 -23.20
N HIS A 87 1.16 -15.79 -23.88
CA HIS A 87 1.26 -14.34 -23.95
C HIS A 87 0.92 -13.67 -22.61
N ALA A 88 0.08 -14.28 -21.78
CA ALA A 88 -0.20 -13.81 -20.43
C ALA A 88 1.04 -13.89 -19.53
N VAL A 89 1.75 -15.02 -19.54
CA VAL A 89 3.02 -15.18 -18.83
C VAL A 89 4.05 -14.15 -19.28
N LEU A 90 4.20 -13.97 -20.60
CA LEU A 90 5.13 -12.99 -21.16
C LEU A 90 4.74 -11.56 -20.79
N ALA A 91 3.45 -11.22 -20.82
CA ALA A 91 2.95 -9.91 -20.43
C ALA A 91 3.28 -9.60 -18.96
N CYS A 92 3.14 -10.56 -18.04
CA CYS A 92 3.56 -10.36 -16.65
C CYS A 92 5.07 -10.16 -16.51
N ARG A 93 5.89 -10.94 -17.23
CA ARG A 93 7.36 -10.82 -17.20
C ARG A 93 7.87 -9.45 -17.66
N ASN A 94 7.17 -8.83 -18.61
CA ASN A 94 7.51 -7.51 -19.13
C ASN A 94 6.84 -6.37 -18.33
N TYR A 95 5.98 -6.69 -17.35
CA TYR A 95 5.28 -5.70 -16.55
C TYR A 95 6.16 -5.23 -15.40
N HIS A 96 6.45 -3.93 -15.39
CA HIS A 96 7.21 -3.27 -14.32
C HIS A 96 6.36 -2.20 -13.67
N ALA A 97 6.28 -2.23 -12.35
CA ALA A 97 5.56 -1.24 -11.56
C ALA A 97 6.16 -1.12 -10.16
N GLY A 98 6.18 0.09 -9.61
CA GLY A 98 6.73 0.37 -8.27
C GLY A 98 8.20 0.04 -8.12
N ASN A 99 9.01 0.21 -9.17
CA ASN A 99 10.42 -0.21 -9.23
C ASN A 99 10.66 -1.72 -9.09
N HIS A 100 9.62 -2.54 -9.25
CA HIS A 100 9.75 -3.99 -9.21
C HIS A 100 9.53 -4.66 -10.57
N ARG A 101 10.20 -5.81 -10.75
CA ARG A 101 10.24 -6.58 -12.00
C ARG A 101 9.82 -8.04 -11.87
N ASP A 102 9.61 -8.52 -10.66
CA ASP A 102 9.20 -9.90 -10.31
C ASP A 102 7.67 -10.08 -10.34
N TRP A 103 6.97 -9.33 -11.19
CA TRP A 103 5.55 -9.51 -11.44
C TRP A 103 5.30 -10.78 -12.25
N ARG A 104 4.29 -11.55 -11.86
CA ARG A 104 3.96 -12.85 -12.45
C ARG A 104 2.46 -13.08 -12.47
N LEU A 105 2.01 -14.11 -13.20
CA LEU A 105 0.65 -14.60 -13.01
C LEU A 105 0.45 -15.12 -11.57
N PRO A 106 -0.76 -14.97 -11.01
CA PRO A 106 -1.09 -15.55 -9.72
C PRO A 106 -1.17 -17.07 -9.80
N LYS A 107 -0.69 -17.75 -8.77
CA LYS A 107 -0.93 -19.20 -8.60
C LYS A 107 -2.42 -19.45 -8.35
N LYS A 108 -2.87 -20.71 -8.50
CA LYS A 108 -4.29 -21.07 -8.39
C LYS A 108 -4.94 -20.58 -7.09
N ASP A 109 -4.23 -20.72 -5.97
CA ASP A 109 -4.74 -20.32 -4.65
C ASP A 109 -4.56 -18.82 -4.38
N GLU A 110 -3.52 -18.20 -4.93
CA GLU A 110 -3.35 -16.74 -4.91
C GLU A 110 -4.48 -16.06 -5.71
N LEU A 111 -4.83 -16.59 -6.88
CA LEU A 111 -5.92 -16.09 -7.71
C LEU A 111 -7.28 -16.19 -6.99
N ARG A 112 -7.46 -17.21 -6.14
CA ARG A 112 -8.61 -17.30 -5.23
C ARG A 112 -8.61 -16.17 -4.19
N ARG A 113 -7.46 -15.82 -3.60
CA ARG A 113 -7.33 -14.65 -2.71
C ARG A 113 -7.70 -13.35 -3.41
N LEU A 114 -7.30 -13.18 -4.67
CA LEU A 114 -7.70 -12.03 -5.47
C LEU A 114 -9.23 -11.94 -5.62
N TYR A 115 -9.91 -13.06 -5.87
CA TYR A 115 -11.37 -13.11 -5.96
C TYR A 115 -12.05 -12.76 -4.62
N GLU A 116 -11.57 -13.35 -3.51
CA GLU A 116 -12.09 -13.11 -2.16
C GLU A 116 -12.01 -11.62 -1.78
N ASN A 117 -10.89 -10.97 -2.12
CA ASN A 117 -10.63 -9.56 -1.79
C ASN A 117 -10.88 -8.60 -2.96
N ARG A 118 -11.58 -9.04 -4.01
CA ARG A 118 -11.67 -8.32 -5.29
C ARG A 118 -12.26 -6.92 -5.19
N PHE A 119 -13.14 -6.68 -4.22
CA PHE A 119 -13.76 -5.37 -4.03
C PHE A 119 -12.78 -4.35 -3.44
N ALA A 120 -11.92 -4.76 -2.51
CA ALA A 120 -10.88 -3.89 -1.94
C ALA A 120 -9.74 -3.62 -2.95
N ILE A 121 -9.35 -4.64 -3.71
CA ILE A 121 -8.35 -4.51 -4.78
C ILE A 121 -8.92 -3.64 -5.91
N GLY A 122 -10.10 -3.99 -6.43
CA GLY A 122 -10.79 -3.26 -7.48
C GLY A 122 -10.13 -3.33 -8.86
N GLY A 123 -10.76 -2.65 -9.83
CA GLY A 123 -10.25 -2.51 -11.19
C GLY A 123 -10.33 -3.76 -12.06
N PHE A 124 -10.98 -4.84 -11.60
CA PHE A 124 -11.17 -6.05 -12.40
C PHE A 124 -12.20 -5.80 -13.51
N LYS A 125 -11.94 -6.33 -14.70
CA LYS A 125 -12.97 -6.51 -15.71
C LYS A 125 -14.05 -7.49 -15.23
N ASN A 126 -15.27 -6.98 -15.03
CA ASN A 126 -16.43 -7.74 -14.56
C ASN A 126 -16.87 -8.82 -15.55
N ASN A 127 -17.38 -9.95 -15.04
CA ASN A 127 -17.92 -11.06 -15.84
C ASN A 127 -16.91 -11.73 -16.80
N HIS A 128 -15.62 -11.77 -16.42
CA HIS A 128 -14.60 -12.51 -17.18
C HIS A 128 -13.81 -13.49 -16.30
N TYR A 129 -13.03 -14.31 -16.99
CA TYR A 129 -12.08 -15.26 -16.42
C TYR A 129 -10.67 -14.67 -16.37
N TYR A 130 -9.88 -15.12 -15.41
CA TYR A 130 -8.53 -14.66 -15.15
C TYR A 130 -7.57 -15.82 -15.11
N TRP A 131 -6.42 -15.66 -15.77
CA TRP A 131 -5.41 -16.70 -15.80
C TRP A 131 -4.72 -16.90 -14.46
N SER A 132 -4.51 -18.17 -14.10
CA SER A 132 -3.49 -18.58 -13.15
C SER A 132 -2.20 -18.98 -13.85
N GLY A 133 -1.05 -18.75 -13.22
CA GLY A 133 0.23 -19.32 -13.61
C GLY A 133 0.41 -20.78 -13.21
N THR A 134 -0.61 -21.42 -12.61
CA THR A 134 -0.59 -22.86 -12.30
C THR A 134 -1.14 -23.65 -13.48
N GLU A 135 -0.29 -24.47 -14.09
CA GLU A 135 -0.64 -25.39 -15.18
C GLU A 135 -1.30 -26.67 -14.64
N SER A 136 -2.12 -27.31 -15.46
CA SER A 136 -2.61 -28.67 -15.23
C SER A 136 -1.75 -29.68 -15.99
N ASP A 137 -1.52 -29.41 -17.26
CA ASP A 137 -0.76 -30.25 -18.19
C ASP A 137 -0.22 -29.38 -19.36
N SER A 138 0.15 -29.99 -20.48
CA SER A 138 0.67 -29.30 -21.67
C SER A 138 -0.31 -28.29 -22.26
N ASP A 139 -1.60 -28.58 -22.20
CA ASP A 139 -2.64 -27.90 -22.96
C ASP A 139 -3.54 -27.05 -22.07
N ASP A 140 -3.67 -27.38 -20.78
CA ASP A 140 -4.58 -26.72 -19.86
C ASP A 140 -3.87 -25.95 -18.73
N ALA A 141 -4.48 -24.83 -18.36
CA ALA A 141 -4.11 -24.05 -17.18
C ALA A 141 -5.36 -23.68 -16.36
N TRP A 142 -5.14 -23.38 -15.08
CA TRP A 142 -6.24 -22.97 -14.21
C TRP A 142 -6.66 -21.53 -14.46
N ASP A 143 -7.96 -21.27 -14.38
CA ASP A 143 -8.52 -19.93 -14.34
C ASP A 143 -9.54 -19.77 -13.20
N ILE A 144 -9.98 -18.53 -12.99
CA ILE A 144 -11.14 -18.22 -12.14
C ILE A 144 -12.06 -17.21 -12.81
N SER A 145 -13.36 -17.45 -12.72
CA SER A 145 -14.35 -16.42 -13.01
C SER A 145 -14.35 -15.37 -11.89
N ILE A 146 -14.02 -14.11 -12.19
CA ILE A 146 -14.02 -13.06 -11.16
C ILE A 146 -15.44 -12.71 -10.68
N ARG A 147 -16.47 -13.06 -11.46
CA ARG A 147 -17.87 -12.88 -11.09
C ARG A 147 -18.31 -13.89 -10.04
N THR A 148 -17.99 -15.17 -10.25
CA THR A 148 -18.58 -16.28 -9.47
C THR A 148 -17.59 -16.98 -8.55
N GLY A 149 -16.28 -16.78 -8.72
CA GLY A 149 -15.25 -17.53 -8.00
C GLY A 149 -15.11 -18.98 -8.49
N LYS A 150 -15.84 -19.38 -9.52
CA LYS A 150 -15.72 -20.71 -10.13
C LYS A 150 -14.34 -20.85 -10.76
N ARG A 151 -13.62 -21.90 -10.35
CA ARG A 151 -12.37 -22.33 -10.99
C ARG A 151 -12.67 -23.32 -12.11
N SER A 152 -11.89 -23.25 -13.17
CA SER A 152 -11.93 -24.17 -14.29
C SER A 152 -10.52 -24.50 -14.77
N LEU A 153 -10.42 -25.61 -15.51
CA LEU A 153 -9.35 -25.82 -16.47
C LEU A 153 -9.79 -25.15 -17.77
N ALA A 154 -8.90 -24.35 -18.35
CA ALA A 154 -9.11 -23.71 -19.63
C ALA A 154 -7.92 -24.00 -20.53
N TYR A 155 -8.20 -24.16 -21.82
CA TYR A 155 -7.17 -24.40 -22.81
C TYR A 155 -6.23 -23.21 -22.85
N LYS A 156 -4.93 -23.44 -22.90
CA LYS A 156 -3.91 -22.38 -22.94
C LYS A 156 -4.04 -21.48 -24.17
N LEU A 157 -4.80 -21.90 -25.19
CA LEU A 157 -5.17 -21.12 -26.37
C LEU A 157 -6.35 -20.16 -26.13
N ASP A 158 -7.14 -20.35 -25.08
CA ASP A 158 -8.26 -19.47 -24.71
C ASP A 158 -7.76 -18.09 -24.27
N TYR A 159 -8.65 -17.10 -24.28
CA TYR A 159 -8.29 -15.71 -24.00
C TYR A 159 -8.91 -15.25 -22.68
N ASN A 160 -8.07 -15.22 -21.62
CA ASN A 160 -8.47 -14.74 -20.30
C ASN A 160 -7.70 -13.48 -19.88
N TYR A 161 -8.27 -12.75 -18.92
CA TYR A 161 -7.69 -11.52 -18.38
C TYR A 161 -6.52 -11.81 -17.43
N ILE A 162 -5.68 -10.79 -17.23
CA ILE A 162 -4.41 -10.90 -16.55
C ILE A 162 -4.35 -9.85 -15.45
N ARG A 163 -4.25 -10.31 -14.21
CA ARG A 163 -3.95 -9.47 -13.05
C ARG A 163 -2.61 -9.92 -12.45
N PRO A 164 -1.48 -9.26 -12.79
CA PRO A 164 -0.18 -9.63 -12.25
C PRO A 164 -0.14 -9.51 -10.73
N VAL A 165 0.65 -10.39 -10.11
CA VAL A 165 0.91 -10.35 -8.68
C VAL A 165 2.40 -10.46 -8.39
N ARG A 166 2.77 -10.05 -7.18
CA ARG A 166 4.11 -10.21 -6.60
C ARG A 166 4.01 -10.48 -5.10
N ASN A 167 5.07 -11.00 -4.51
CA ASN A 167 5.18 -11.11 -3.06
C ASN A 167 5.85 -9.85 -2.47
N PHE A 168 5.63 -9.61 -1.18
CA PHE A 168 6.37 -8.64 -0.37
C PHE A 168 6.56 -9.18 1.04
#